data_AF-K7V0T8-F1
#
_entry.id   AF-K7V0T8-F1
#
_cell.length_a   1.000
_cell.length_b   1.000
_cell.length_c   1.000
_cell.angle_alpha   90.00
_cell.angle_beta   90.00
_cell.angle_gamma   90.00
#
_symmetry.space_group_name_H-M   'P 1'
#
loop_
_entity.id
_entity.type
_entity.pdbx_description
1 polymer ?
#
loop_
_entity_poly.entity_id
_entity_poly.type
_entity_poly.pdbx_seq_one_letter_code
_entity_poly.pdbx_strand_id
1 'polypeptide(L)'
;MMFLKSSFLSLTEWLECIQEQNEIIFVPSGWYHQVHNLEDTISINHNWCNAYNLHWVWNLLYEDYKVAKEYIEDIRDICDDFEGLCQRNLAANTGMNFYDFFVFIVRFALANVVELYHLQQPEVATLSTETAHHLVYNLMSIRNVASKMTTTEAFTTENRLCSVSEDNRSAFSNIKQILEEESFRRLSMTLSKAYDHIDRGQRSLKSSISYRKGCSSVICLKSDCNVVDYITSLVDEICGPEDLTRLIDSALSHG
;
A
#
# COMPACT_ATOMS: atom_id res chain seq x y z
N MET A 1 6.86 -15.52 29.98
CA MET A 1 8.09 -15.38 30.78
C MET A 1 9.18 -16.19 30.09
N MET A 2 10.08 -15.52 29.37
CA MET A 2 11.21 -16.13 28.67
C MET A 2 12.47 -15.38 29.12
N PHE A 3 13.38 -16.06 29.81
CA PHE A 3 14.64 -15.47 30.29
C PHE A 3 15.71 -15.61 29.21
N LEU A 4 16.06 -14.51 28.54
CA LEU A 4 17.28 -14.40 27.74
C LEU A 4 18.42 -13.89 28.66
N LYS A 5 19.55 -14.61 28.68
CA LYS A 5 20.71 -14.32 29.55
C LYS A 5 21.35 -12.95 29.25
N SER A 6 20.99 -11.96 30.06
CA SER A 6 21.79 -10.97 30.83
C SER A 6 23.02 -10.22 30.28
N SER A 7 23.70 -10.56 29.17
CA SER A 7 24.92 -9.81 28.78
C SER A 7 24.74 -8.80 27.65
N PHE A 8 23.68 -8.90 26.84
CA PHE A 8 23.39 -7.95 25.75
C PHE A 8 22.44 -6.80 26.17
N LEU A 9 21.68 -6.98 27.26
CA LEU A 9 20.65 -6.00 27.69
C LEU A 9 21.21 -4.82 28.50
N SER A 10 22.46 -4.88 28.97
CA SER A 10 23.03 -3.84 29.83
C SER A 10 23.37 -2.53 29.08
N LEU A 11 23.26 -2.52 27.76
CA LEU A 11 23.43 -1.33 26.91
C LEU A 11 22.10 -0.83 26.33
N THR A 12 20.98 -1.48 26.66
CA THR A 12 19.66 -1.13 26.14
C THR A 12 19.00 -0.11 27.04
N GLU A 13 18.67 1.07 26.50
CA GLU A 13 17.83 2.05 27.17
C GLU A 13 16.36 1.74 26.92
N TRP A 14 15.57 1.69 28.00
CA TRP A 14 14.12 1.48 27.94
C TRP A 14 13.43 2.83 28.06
N LEU A 15 12.49 3.09 27.16
CA LEU A 15 11.58 4.23 27.27
C LEU A 15 10.29 3.75 27.92
N GLU A 16 9.93 4.36 29.05
CA GLU A 16 8.72 4.07 29.80
C GLU A 16 7.79 5.29 29.78
N CYS A 17 6.50 5.04 29.54
CA CYS A 17 5.47 6.06 29.62
C CYS A 17 4.15 5.43 30.09
N ILE A 18 3.30 6.26 30.71
CA ILE A 18 1.92 5.90 31.08
C ILE A 18 1.02 6.60 30.07
N GLN A 19 0.12 5.85 29.44
CA GLN A 19 -0.93 6.40 28.57
C GLN A 19 -2.18 6.66 29.40
N GLU A 20 -2.56 7.92 29.55
CA GLU A 20 -3.78 8.30 30.24
C GLU A 20 -5.00 8.25 29.31
N GLN A 21 -6.20 8.38 29.90
CA GLN A 21 -7.44 8.40 29.13
C GLN A 21 -7.43 9.51 28.07
N ASN A 22 -7.83 9.16 26.84
CA ASN A 22 -7.87 10.04 25.65
C ASN A 22 -6.51 10.44 25.09
N GLU A 23 -5.41 9.87 25.57
CA GLU A 23 -4.09 10.04 24.95
C GLU A 23 -3.88 9.06 23.80
N ILE A 24 -2.97 9.39 22.89
CA ILE A 24 -2.59 8.56 21.75
C ILE A 24 -1.08 8.37 21.80
N ILE A 25 -0.64 7.11 21.73
CA ILE A 25 0.76 6.75 21.54
C ILE A 25 0.97 6.38 20.08
N PHE A 26 1.96 7.02 19.46
CA PHE A 26 2.51 6.56 18.18
C PHE A 26 3.69 5.63 18.45
N VAL A 27 3.52 4.35 18.11
CA VAL A 27 4.61 3.36 18.16
C VAL A 27 5.23 3.26 16.75
N PRO A 28 6.49 3.68 16.54
CA PRO A 28 7.11 3.57 15.24
C PRO A 28 7.31 2.11 14.82
N SER A 29 7.26 1.84 13.51
CA SER A 29 7.55 0.52 12.97
C SER A 29 8.94 0.03 13.40
N GLY A 30 9.04 -1.23 13.83
CA GLY A 30 10.28 -1.86 14.29
C GLY A 30 10.58 -1.71 15.78
N TRP A 31 9.74 -1.01 16.54
CA TRP A 31 9.94 -0.86 17.99
C TRP A 31 9.44 -2.07 18.77
N TYR A 32 10.33 -2.67 19.55
CA TYR A 32 9.95 -3.60 20.60
C TYR A 32 9.19 -2.83 21.68
N HIS A 33 8.02 -3.33 22.06
CA HIS A 33 7.19 -2.70 23.08
C HIS A 33 6.45 -3.75 23.90
N GLN A 34 6.20 -3.40 25.16
CA GLN A 34 5.40 -4.18 26.08
C GLN A 34 4.35 -3.26 26.70
N VAL A 35 3.12 -3.75 26.80
CA VAL A 35 1.99 -3.00 27.38
C VAL A 35 1.53 -3.72 28.63
N HIS A 36 1.28 -2.96 29.70
CA HIS A 36 0.70 -3.46 30.94
C HIS A 36 -0.44 -2.53 31.37
N ASN A 37 -1.65 -3.10 31.50
CA ASN A 37 -2.81 -2.36 31.99
C ASN A 37 -2.72 -2.26 33.52
N LEU A 38 -2.64 -1.03 34.03
CA LEU A 38 -2.57 -0.76 35.48
C LEU A 38 -3.96 -0.82 36.15
N GLU A 39 -5.02 -0.62 35.38
CA GLU A 39 -6.43 -0.61 35.80
C GLU A 39 -7.30 -1.31 34.75
N ASP A 40 -8.62 -1.34 34.95
CA ASP A 40 -9.57 -1.83 33.95
C ASP A 40 -9.55 -0.93 32.70
N THR A 41 -8.83 -1.39 31.67
CA THR A 41 -8.56 -0.59 30.46
C THR A 41 -9.29 -1.13 29.23
N ILE A 42 -9.93 -0.22 28.49
CA ILE A 42 -10.36 -0.43 27.10
C ILE A 42 -9.53 0.48 26.22
N SER A 43 -8.90 -0.08 25.18
CA SER A 43 -8.12 0.67 24.20
C SER A 43 -8.43 0.21 22.78
N ILE A 44 -8.17 1.10 21.82
CA ILE A 44 -8.27 0.81 20.38
C ILE A 44 -6.91 1.10 19.76
N ASN A 45 -6.38 0.14 19.00
CA ASN A 45 -5.12 0.27 18.28
C ASN A 45 -5.33 0.02 16.79
N HIS A 46 -4.59 0.74 15.95
CA HIS A 46 -4.57 0.56 14.51
C HIS A 46 -3.12 0.42 14.02
N ASN A 47 -2.81 -0.74 13.45
CA ASN A 47 -1.60 -0.88 12.65
C ASN A 47 -1.77 -0.11 11.34
N TRP A 48 -0.69 0.48 10.83
CA TRP A 48 -0.71 1.31 9.63
C TRP A 48 0.39 0.89 8.65
N CYS A 49 0.07 1.01 7.36
CA CYS A 49 1.01 0.83 6.27
C CYS A 49 0.96 2.07 5.36
N ASN A 50 2.11 2.53 4.90
CA ASN A 50 2.23 3.56 3.88
C ASN A 50 3.52 3.35 3.07
N ALA A 51 3.81 4.28 2.15
CA ALA A 51 4.98 4.19 1.30
C ALA A 51 6.33 4.10 2.04
N TYR A 52 6.44 4.61 3.27
CA TYR A 52 7.69 4.56 4.04
C TYR A 52 7.99 3.15 4.55
N ASN A 53 6.98 2.35 4.88
CA ASN A 53 7.15 1.01 5.45
C ASN A 53 6.70 -0.13 4.51
N LEU A 54 6.20 0.18 3.30
CA LEU A 54 5.70 -0.83 2.36
C LEU A 54 6.72 -1.95 2.06
N HIS A 55 8.00 -1.60 1.98
CA HIS A 55 9.08 -2.57 1.78
C HIS A 55 9.26 -3.54 2.95
N TRP A 56 9.00 -3.11 4.19
CA TRP A 56 8.99 -4.00 5.36
C TRP A 56 7.77 -4.90 5.37
N VAL A 57 6.60 -4.39 4.95
CA VAL A 57 5.39 -5.21 4.80
C VAL A 57 5.61 -6.33 3.79
N TRP A 58 6.20 -6.03 2.62
CA TRP A 58 6.55 -7.05 1.64
C TRP A 58 7.54 -8.08 2.21
N ASN A 59 8.60 -7.63 2.89
CA ASN A 59 9.57 -8.54 3.47
C ASN A 59 8.91 -9.48 4.51
N LEU A 60 8.06 -8.95 5.39
CA LEU A 60 7.34 -9.74 6.38
C LEU A 60 6.46 -10.79 5.70
N LEU A 61 5.67 -10.36 4.70
CA LEU A 61 4.79 -11.26 3.96
C LEU A 61 5.58 -12.37 3.24
N TYR A 62 6.75 -12.03 2.69
CA TYR A 62 7.63 -12.99 2.03
C TYR A 62 8.27 -13.98 3.00
N GLU A 63 8.70 -13.54 4.18
CA GLU A 63 9.22 -14.42 5.22
C GLU A 63 8.14 -15.37 5.75
N ASP A 64 6.94 -14.84 6.03
CA ASP A 64 5.80 -15.63 6.49
C ASP A 64 5.36 -16.66 5.43
N TYR A 65 5.44 -16.31 4.14
CA TYR A 65 5.19 -17.26 3.05
C TYR A 65 6.17 -18.43 3.07
N LYS A 66 7.49 -18.16 3.22
CA LYS A 66 8.50 -19.21 3.29
C LYS A 66 8.26 -20.15 4.45
N VAL A 67 7.94 -19.58 5.62
CA VAL A 67 7.60 -20.34 6.82
C VAL A 67 6.34 -21.18 6.59
N ALA A 68 5.28 -20.60 6.04
CA ALA A 68 4.04 -21.30 5.74
C ALA A 68 4.24 -22.45 4.75
N LYS A 69 5.06 -22.24 3.71
CA LYS A 69 5.45 -23.24 2.72
C LYS A 69 6.22 -24.39 3.35
N GLU A 70 7.24 -24.08 4.15
CA GLU A 70 8.08 -25.08 4.83
C GLU A 70 7.27 -25.98 5.77
N TYR A 71 6.27 -25.42 6.49
CA TYR A 71 5.43 -26.18 7.41
C TYR A 71 4.57 -27.26 6.77
N ILE A 72 4.27 -27.16 5.47
CA ILE A 72 3.41 -28.10 4.74
C ILE A 72 4.17 -28.84 3.64
N GLU A 73 5.50 -28.71 3.58
CA GLU A 73 6.31 -29.23 2.48
C GLU A 73 6.16 -30.74 2.29
N ASP A 74 5.84 -31.48 3.36
CA ASP A 74 5.65 -32.93 3.38
C ASP A 74 4.47 -33.42 2.52
N ILE A 75 3.49 -32.55 2.24
CA ILE A 75 2.33 -32.88 1.40
C ILE A 75 2.44 -32.37 -0.04
N ARG A 76 3.57 -31.79 -0.46
CA ARG A 76 3.74 -31.22 -1.80
C ARG A 76 3.38 -32.19 -2.92
N ASP A 77 3.88 -33.42 -2.85
CA ASP A 77 3.73 -34.41 -3.93
C ASP A 77 2.33 -35.04 -4.00
N ILE A 78 1.50 -34.84 -2.96
CA ILE A 78 0.13 -35.36 -2.88
C ILE A 78 -0.92 -34.26 -2.96
N CYS A 79 -0.50 -33.00 -3.10
CA CYS A 79 -1.37 -31.83 -3.15
C CYS A 79 -1.41 -31.26 -4.57
N ASP A 80 -2.58 -31.29 -5.20
CA ASP A 80 -2.76 -30.79 -6.57
C ASP A 80 -2.52 -29.27 -6.69
N ASP A 81 -2.85 -28.50 -5.64
CA ASP A 81 -2.70 -27.04 -5.57
C ASP A 81 -1.88 -26.64 -4.33
N PHE A 82 -0.61 -27.01 -4.34
CA PHE A 82 0.29 -26.71 -3.23
C PHE A 82 0.53 -25.20 -3.04
N GLU A 83 0.68 -24.46 -4.14
CA GLU A 83 0.90 -23.01 -4.08
C GLU A 83 -0.34 -22.28 -3.54
N GLY A 84 -1.54 -22.61 -4.01
CA GLY A 84 -2.75 -22.02 -3.47
C GLY A 84 -2.96 -22.37 -2.00
N LEU A 85 -2.53 -23.55 -1.53
CA LEU A 85 -2.52 -23.87 -0.10
C LEU A 85 -1.53 -23.00 0.69
N CYS A 86 -0.32 -22.75 0.16
CA CYS A 86 0.64 -21.81 0.75
C CYS A 86 0.02 -20.40 0.87
N GLN A 87 -0.64 -19.92 -0.18
CA GLN A 87 -1.26 -18.58 -0.21
C GLN A 87 -2.45 -18.49 0.78
N ARG A 88 -3.27 -19.54 0.92
CA ARG A 88 -4.35 -19.58 1.92
C ARG A 88 -3.81 -19.55 3.36
N ASN A 89 -2.75 -20.32 3.63
CA ASN A 89 -2.10 -20.32 4.94
C ASN A 89 -1.47 -18.95 5.25
N LEU A 90 -0.83 -18.33 4.26
CA LEU A 90 -0.29 -16.98 4.38
C LEU A 90 -1.37 -15.96 4.73
N ALA A 91 -2.49 -15.95 4.00
CA ALA A 91 -3.62 -15.08 4.30
C ALA A 91 -4.19 -15.31 5.70
N ALA A 92 -4.29 -16.57 6.14
CA ALA A 92 -4.80 -16.89 7.47
C ALA A 92 -3.88 -16.39 8.61
N ASN A 93 -2.56 -16.43 8.41
CA ASN A 93 -1.58 -16.05 9.43
C ASN A 93 -1.27 -14.54 9.44
N THR A 94 -1.15 -13.94 8.26
CA THR A 94 -0.65 -12.56 8.09
C THR A 94 -1.78 -11.59 7.72
N GLY A 95 -2.98 -12.10 7.42
CA GLY A 95 -4.17 -11.31 7.06
C GLY A 95 -4.28 -10.95 5.57
N MET A 96 -3.26 -11.26 4.77
CA MET A 96 -3.25 -11.10 3.31
C MET A 96 -2.30 -12.11 2.70
N ASN A 97 -2.59 -12.56 1.48
CA ASN A 97 -1.64 -13.33 0.67
C ASN A 97 -0.92 -12.42 -0.35
N PHE A 98 -0.04 -13.00 -1.18
CA PHE A 98 0.67 -12.21 -2.18
C PHE A 98 -0.24 -11.55 -3.22
N TYR A 99 -1.35 -12.20 -3.59
CA TYR A 99 -2.30 -11.68 -4.57
C TYR A 99 -3.14 -10.54 -3.99
N ASP A 100 -3.62 -10.69 -2.74
CA ASP A 100 -4.34 -9.63 -2.03
C ASP A 100 -3.45 -8.39 -1.88
N PHE A 101 -2.17 -8.61 -1.53
CA PHE A 101 -1.18 -7.54 -1.45
C PHE A 101 -0.90 -6.91 -2.80
N PHE A 102 -0.85 -7.70 -3.88
CA PHE A 102 -0.66 -7.19 -5.24
C PHE A 102 -1.86 -6.32 -5.69
N VAL A 103 -3.10 -6.79 -5.50
CA VAL A 103 -4.32 -6.01 -5.74
C VAL A 103 -4.28 -4.69 -4.98
N PHE A 104 -3.89 -4.74 -3.70
CA PHE A 104 -3.77 -3.57 -2.85
C PHE A 104 -2.79 -2.54 -3.44
N ILE A 105 -1.55 -2.93 -3.77
CA ILE A 105 -0.56 -1.97 -4.28
C ILE A 105 -0.90 -1.46 -5.69
N VAL A 106 -1.54 -2.27 -6.54
CA VAL A 106 -2.03 -1.83 -7.87
C VAL A 106 -3.06 -0.72 -7.73
N ARG A 107 -4.05 -0.89 -6.83
CA ARG A 107 -5.09 0.13 -6.60
C ARG A 107 -4.51 1.42 -6.05
N PHE A 108 -3.55 1.34 -5.13
CA PHE A 108 -2.86 2.54 -4.66
C PHE A 108 -2.00 3.19 -5.73
N ALA A 109 -1.30 2.43 -6.57
CA ALA A 109 -0.54 2.99 -7.69
C ALA A 109 -1.45 3.75 -8.65
N LEU A 110 -2.54 3.14 -9.10
CA LEU A 110 -3.53 3.79 -9.97
C LEU A 110 -4.09 5.07 -9.35
N ALA A 111 -4.47 5.04 -8.07
CA ALA A 111 -4.96 6.22 -7.37
C ALA A 111 -3.91 7.35 -7.33
N ASN A 112 -2.63 7.05 -7.10
CA ASN A 112 -1.56 8.04 -7.12
C ASN A 112 -1.28 8.57 -8.55
N VAL A 113 -1.39 7.72 -9.58
CA VAL A 113 -1.27 8.15 -11.00
C VAL A 113 -2.41 9.08 -11.39
N VAL A 114 -3.65 8.79 -10.96
CA VAL A 114 -4.81 9.68 -11.17
C VAL A 114 -4.56 11.05 -10.54
N GLU A 115 -4.11 11.10 -9.28
CA GLU A 115 -3.80 12.36 -8.61
C GLU A 115 -2.66 13.12 -9.32
N LEU A 116 -1.59 12.41 -9.72
CA LEU A 116 -0.46 13.01 -10.43
C LEU A 116 -0.88 13.60 -11.79
N TYR A 117 -1.72 12.90 -12.54
CA TYR A 117 -2.30 13.41 -13.80
C TYR A 117 -3.06 14.72 -13.58
N HIS A 118 -3.87 14.81 -12.52
CA HIS A 118 -4.61 16.04 -12.23
C HIS A 118 -3.71 17.20 -11.79
N LEU A 119 -2.59 16.93 -11.11
CA LEU A 119 -1.61 17.96 -10.77
C LEU A 119 -0.96 18.61 -12.00
N GLN A 120 -0.79 17.85 -13.07
CA GLN A 120 -0.16 18.31 -14.31
C GLN A 120 -1.09 19.15 -15.19
N GLN A 121 -2.40 19.16 -14.91
CA GLN A 121 -3.36 19.90 -15.73
C GLN A 121 -3.30 21.41 -15.43
N PRO A 122 -3.17 22.27 -16.45
CA PRO A 122 -2.97 23.71 -16.29
C PRO A 122 -4.14 24.43 -15.60
N GLU A 123 -5.34 23.83 -15.60
CA GLU A 123 -6.54 24.39 -14.95
C GLU A 123 -6.62 24.09 -13.43
N VAL A 124 -5.84 23.12 -12.94
CA VAL A 124 -5.93 22.59 -11.57
C VAL A 124 -4.68 22.92 -10.73
N ALA A 125 -3.69 23.61 -11.30
CA ALA A 125 -2.37 23.96 -10.74
C ALA A 125 -2.42 24.84 -9.46
N THR A 126 -3.01 24.30 -8.39
CA THR A 126 -3.22 24.92 -7.07
C THR A 126 -2.69 24.05 -5.93
N LEU A 127 -2.18 22.86 -6.24
CA LEU A 127 -1.53 21.97 -5.28
C LEU A 127 -0.01 22.19 -5.25
N SER A 128 0.55 21.99 -4.06
CA SER A 128 1.94 22.28 -3.71
C SER A 128 2.92 21.28 -4.32
N THR A 129 4.14 21.74 -4.59
CA THR A 129 5.29 20.90 -4.97
C THR A 129 5.50 19.75 -3.97
N GLU A 130 5.20 19.98 -2.70
CA GLU A 130 5.21 18.96 -1.64
C GLU A 130 4.25 17.80 -1.89
N THR A 131 3.03 18.04 -2.40
CA THR A 131 2.09 16.96 -2.72
C THR A 131 2.60 16.10 -3.87
N ALA A 132 3.14 16.73 -4.92
CA ALA A 132 3.77 16.01 -6.03
C ALA A 132 4.92 15.11 -5.54
N HIS A 133 5.76 15.61 -4.63
CA HIS A 133 6.82 14.80 -4.02
C HIS A 133 6.27 13.57 -3.28
N HIS A 134 5.17 13.71 -2.53
CA HIS A 134 4.57 12.58 -1.84
C HIS A 134 3.99 11.54 -2.80
N LEU A 135 3.32 11.96 -3.87
CA LEU A 135 2.79 11.05 -4.90
C LEU A 135 3.91 10.29 -5.61
N VAL A 136 4.97 11.00 -6.03
CA VAL A 136 6.14 10.38 -6.65
C VAL A 136 6.82 9.40 -5.70
N TYR A 137 6.97 9.76 -4.42
CA TYR A 137 7.53 8.85 -3.41
C TYR A 137 6.69 7.58 -3.23
N ASN A 138 5.36 7.72 -3.17
CA ASN A 138 4.46 6.56 -3.09
C ASN A 138 4.63 5.63 -4.29
N LEU A 139 4.62 6.19 -5.50
CA LEU A 139 4.80 5.44 -6.74
C LEU A 139 6.16 4.73 -6.77
N MET A 140 7.24 5.43 -6.40
CA MET A 140 8.58 4.84 -6.33
C MET A 140 8.67 3.72 -5.28
N SER A 141 8.01 3.86 -4.13
CA SER A 141 7.97 2.80 -3.12
C SER A 141 7.24 1.56 -3.63
N ILE A 142 6.08 1.74 -4.28
CA ILE A 142 5.31 0.65 -4.89
C ILE A 142 6.13 -0.01 -6.00
N ARG A 143 6.75 0.76 -6.89
CA ARG A 143 7.63 0.27 -7.96
C ARG A 143 8.76 -0.59 -7.41
N ASN A 144 9.42 -0.15 -6.34
CA ASN A 144 10.52 -0.90 -5.73
C ASN A 144 10.06 -2.23 -5.13
N VAL A 145 8.85 -2.28 -4.56
CA VAL A 145 8.25 -3.52 -4.07
C VAL A 145 7.83 -4.43 -5.22
N ALA A 146 7.14 -3.91 -6.23
CA ALA A 146 6.75 -4.66 -7.42
C ALA A 146 7.96 -5.30 -8.12
N SER A 147 9.06 -4.56 -8.24
CA SER A 147 10.33 -5.08 -8.79
C SER A 147 10.96 -6.22 -7.98
N LYS A 148 10.63 -6.37 -6.68
CA LYS A 148 11.06 -7.53 -5.88
C LYS A 148 10.11 -8.72 -6.02
N MET A 149 8.83 -8.45 -6.30
CA MET A 149 7.83 -9.49 -6.53
C MET A 149 8.10 -10.27 -7.82
N THR A 150 8.71 -9.65 -8.83
CA THR A 150 9.07 -10.30 -10.11
C THR A 150 9.99 -11.51 -9.93
N THR A 151 10.86 -11.49 -8.91
CA THR A 151 11.82 -12.59 -8.64
C THR A 151 11.24 -13.69 -7.74
N THR A 152 9.96 -13.59 -7.36
CA THR A 152 9.32 -14.52 -6.42
C THR A 152 8.62 -15.66 -7.16
N GLU A 153 8.86 -16.91 -6.75
CA GLU A 153 8.32 -18.11 -7.40
C GLU A 153 6.78 -18.08 -7.58
N ALA A 154 6.06 -17.53 -6.60
CA ALA A 154 4.60 -17.39 -6.63
C ALA A 154 4.06 -16.51 -7.79
N PHE A 155 4.94 -15.68 -8.38
CA PHE A 155 4.64 -14.82 -9.52
C PHE A 155 5.28 -15.32 -10.83
N THR A 156 5.76 -16.56 -10.90
CA THR A 156 6.16 -17.18 -12.18
C THR A 156 4.93 -17.50 -13.04
N THR A 157 5.10 -17.57 -14.37
CA THR A 157 3.98 -17.81 -15.31
C THR A 157 3.20 -19.10 -15.01
N GLU A 158 3.89 -20.15 -14.58
CA GLU A 158 3.27 -21.45 -14.23
C GLU A 158 2.38 -21.31 -12.98
N ASN A 159 2.88 -20.65 -11.94
CA ASN A 159 2.11 -20.43 -10.71
C ASN A 159 0.99 -19.38 -10.88
N ARG A 160 1.22 -18.32 -11.66
CA ARG A 160 0.19 -17.29 -11.95
C ARG A 160 -1.06 -17.85 -12.61
N LEU A 161 -0.97 -18.95 -13.38
CA LEU A 161 -2.13 -19.57 -14.01
C LEU A 161 -2.92 -20.46 -13.05
N CYS A 162 -2.27 -21.06 -12.05
CA CYS A 162 -2.86 -22.09 -11.21
C CYS A 162 -3.43 -21.58 -9.88
N SER A 163 -2.85 -20.53 -9.28
CA SER A 163 -3.17 -20.11 -7.90
C SER A 163 -3.89 -18.75 -7.78
N VAL A 164 -3.97 -17.97 -8.86
CA VAL A 164 -4.72 -16.70 -8.86
C VAL A 164 -6.18 -16.98 -9.20
N SER A 165 -7.09 -16.75 -8.27
CA SER A 165 -8.54 -16.83 -8.54
C SER A 165 -8.93 -15.86 -9.67
N GLU A 166 -9.97 -16.20 -10.45
CA GLU A 166 -10.51 -15.30 -11.46
C GLU A 166 -10.90 -13.93 -10.86
N ASP A 167 -11.40 -13.94 -9.62
CA ASP A 167 -11.69 -12.75 -8.84
C ASP A 167 -10.44 -11.90 -8.60
N ASN A 168 -9.33 -12.49 -8.15
CA ASN A 168 -8.10 -11.74 -7.91
C ASN A 168 -7.50 -11.22 -9.22
N ARG A 169 -7.50 -12.03 -10.29
CA ARG A 169 -6.99 -11.62 -11.60
C ARG A 169 -7.76 -10.41 -12.14
N SER A 170 -9.10 -10.48 -12.11
CA SER A 170 -9.95 -9.38 -12.55
C SER A 170 -9.80 -8.14 -11.68
N ALA A 171 -9.56 -8.30 -10.37
CA ALA A 171 -9.42 -7.20 -9.42
C ALA A 171 -8.18 -6.31 -9.63
N PHE A 172 -7.16 -6.78 -10.37
CA PHE A 172 -5.97 -5.99 -10.69
C PHE A 172 -5.68 -5.82 -12.20
N SER A 173 -6.17 -6.70 -13.10
CA SER A 173 -5.71 -6.64 -14.49
C SER A 173 -6.47 -5.64 -15.36
N ASN A 174 -7.80 -5.56 -15.27
CA ASN A 174 -8.61 -4.67 -16.10
C ASN A 174 -8.67 -3.25 -15.51
N ILE A 175 -7.74 -2.39 -15.94
CA ILE A 175 -7.63 -1.02 -15.43
C ILE A 175 -8.93 -0.24 -15.62
N LYS A 176 -9.55 -0.30 -16.80
CA LYS A 176 -10.78 0.44 -17.08
C LYS A 176 -11.89 0.05 -16.10
N GLN A 177 -12.06 -1.25 -15.86
CA GLN A 177 -13.03 -1.75 -14.90
C GLN A 177 -12.70 -1.25 -13.48
N ILE A 178 -11.44 -1.34 -13.04
CA ILE A 178 -11.00 -0.87 -11.71
C ILE A 178 -11.31 0.63 -11.54
N LEU A 179 -11.02 1.47 -12.52
CA LEU A 179 -11.29 2.90 -12.48
C LEU A 179 -12.80 3.21 -12.40
N GLU A 180 -13.64 2.33 -12.92
CA GLU A 180 -15.09 2.46 -12.88
C GLU A 180 -15.72 2.00 -11.55
N GLU A 181 -15.06 1.11 -10.80
CA GLU A 181 -15.55 0.54 -9.54
C GLU A 181 -15.83 1.58 -8.44
N GLU A 182 -16.95 1.45 -7.74
CA GLU A 182 -17.31 2.34 -6.62
C GLU A 182 -16.27 2.29 -5.49
N SER A 183 -15.70 1.12 -5.21
CA SER A 183 -14.68 0.93 -4.19
C SER A 183 -13.40 1.72 -4.49
N PHE A 184 -12.96 1.72 -5.76
CA PHE A 184 -11.81 2.49 -6.23
C PHE A 184 -12.10 3.98 -6.22
N ARG A 185 -13.28 4.41 -6.68
CA ARG A 185 -13.70 5.82 -6.59
C ARG A 185 -13.63 6.32 -5.15
N ARG A 186 -14.08 5.52 -4.19
CA ARG A 186 -14.00 5.84 -2.75
C ARG A 186 -12.56 5.93 -2.26
N LEU A 187 -11.68 5.04 -2.71
CA LEU A 187 -10.24 5.11 -2.43
C LEU A 187 -9.65 6.43 -2.94
N SER A 188 -9.84 6.76 -4.22
CA SER A 188 -9.34 8.00 -4.82
C SER A 188 -9.86 9.23 -4.08
N MET A 189 -11.17 9.30 -3.81
CA MET A 189 -11.76 10.40 -3.03
C MET A 189 -11.15 10.58 -1.65
N THR A 190 -10.83 9.47 -0.97
CA THR A 190 -10.22 9.49 0.35
C THR A 190 -8.77 9.96 0.26
N LEU A 191 -8.03 9.52 -0.77
CA LEU A 191 -6.66 9.94 -1.03
C LEU A 191 -6.58 11.44 -1.34
N SER A 192 -7.43 11.97 -2.23
CA SER A 192 -7.42 13.41 -2.55
C SER A 192 -7.71 14.25 -1.31
N LYS A 193 -8.68 13.84 -0.48
CA LYS A 193 -8.99 14.52 0.78
C LYS A 193 -7.81 14.50 1.75
N ALA A 194 -7.13 13.36 1.88
CA ALA A 194 -5.96 13.24 2.74
C ALA A 194 -4.86 14.22 2.32
N TYR A 195 -4.59 14.35 1.02
CA TYR A 195 -3.61 15.32 0.51
C TYR A 195 -4.05 16.77 0.67
N ASP A 196 -5.33 17.09 0.48
CA ASP A 196 -5.86 18.43 0.78
C ASP A 196 -5.68 18.79 2.27
N HIS A 197 -5.87 17.82 3.18
CA HIS A 197 -5.61 18.02 4.60
C HIS A 197 -4.12 18.22 4.92
N ILE A 198 -3.22 17.41 4.32
CA ILE A 198 -1.78 17.53 4.49
C ILE A 198 -1.30 18.90 3.99
N ASP A 199 -1.72 19.30 2.80
CA ASP A 199 -1.36 20.58 2.19
C ASP A 199 -1.89 21.77 3.02
N ARG A 200 -3.14 21.73 3.49
CA ARG A 200 -3.69 22.75 4.42
C ARG A 200 -2.91 22.81 5.74
N GLY A 201 -2.61 21.66 6.34
CA GLY A 201 -1.85 21.59 7.59
C GLY A 201 -0.45 22.19 7.45
N GLN A 202 0.25 21.86 6.36
CA GLN A 202 1.56 22.40 6.05
C GLN A 202 1.51 23.91 5.73
N ARG A 203 0.47 24.40 5.06
CA ARG A 203 0.23 25.84 4.84
C ARG A 203 -0.09 26.58 6.13
N SER A 204 -0.77 25.97 7.10
CA SER A 204 -1.04 26.58 8.41
C SER A 204 0.24 26.80 9.23
N LEU A 205 1.33 26.06 8.95
CA LEU A 205 2.66 26.25 9.56
C LEU A 205 3.52 27.29 8.82
N LYS A 206 3.20 27.63 7.55
CA LYS A 206 3.92 28.60 6.71
C LYS A 206 2.97 29.76 6.35
N SER A 207 2.99 30.84 7.14
CA SER A 207 2.24 32.13 7.01
C SER A 207 1.16 32.28 5.92
N SER A 208 -0.01 32.76 6.37
CA SER A 208 -1.22 33.20 5.66
C SER A 208 -1.02 33.83 4.26
N ILE A 209 -1.15 33.05 3.20
CA ILE A 209 -1.54 33.59 1.89
C ILE A 209 -2.74 32.79 1.37
N SER A 210 -3.90 33.44 1.36
CA SER A 210 -5.15 32.87 0.89
C SER A 210 -5.20 32.87 -0.64
N TYR A 211 -5.02 31.71 -1.25
CA TYR A 211 -5.37 31.50 -2.65
C TYR A 211 -6.77 30.86 -2.74
N ARG A 212 -7.60 31.44 -3.61
CA ARG A 212 -9.01 31.03 -3.82
C ARG A 212 -9.08 29.58 -4.32
N LYS A 213 -10.09 28.87 -3.80
CA LYS A 213 -10.56 27.53 -4.19
C LYS A 213 -10.64 27.38 -5.73
N GLY A 214 -9.70 26.64 -6.31
CA GLY A 214 -9.87 25.95 -7.58
C GLY A 214 -10.24 24.50 -7.29
N CYS A 215 -11.50 24.13 -7.53
CA CYS A 215 -12.02 22.77 -7.71
C CYS A 215 -11.31 21.56 -7.02
N SER A 216 -10.95 21.63 -5.73
CA SER A 216 -10.28 20.51 -5.04
C SER A 216 -11.21 19.39 -4.55
N SER A 217 -12.33 19.14 -5.22
CA SER A 217 -13.23 18.06 -4.81
C SER A 217 -13.77 17.28 -6.00
N VAL A 218 -13.16 16.11 -6.24
CA VAL A 218 -13.94 14.86 -6.31
C VAL A 218 -15.00 14.84 -7.43
N ILE A 219 -14.73 15.35 -8.63
CA ILE A 219 -15.59 15.06 -9.80
C ILE A 219 -14.80 15.08 -11.12
N CYS A 220 -13.63 14.43 -11.23
CA CYS A 220 -13.01 14.12 -12.53
C CYS A 220 -13.21 12.66 -12.94
N LEU A 221 -14.40 12.13 -12.64
CA LEU A 221 -15.03 11.07 -13.44
C LEU A 221 -16.24 11.65 -14.17
N LYS A 222 -16.17 12.95 -14.51
CA LYS A 222 -17.06 13.51 -15.54
C LYS A 222 -16.72 12.82 -16.86
N SER A 223 -17.74 12.65 -17.71
CA SER A 223 -17.63 12.12 -19.07
C SER A 223 -16.54 12.77 -19.94
N ASP A 224 -16.06 13.96 -19.54
CA ASP A 224 -15.14 14.80 -20.31
C ASP A 224 -13.70 14.79 -19.72
N CYS A 225 -13.43 13.93 -18.72
CA CYS A 225 -12.11 13.80 -18.09
C CYS A 225 -11.31 12.67 -18.77
N ASN A 226 -10.29 13.01 -19.55
CA ASN A 226 -9.45 12.05 -20.30
C ASN A 226 -8.49 11.23 -19.41
N VAL A 227 -8.70 11.18 -18.09
CA VAL A 227 -7.80 10.44 -17.17
C VAL A 227 -7.84 8.94 -17.42
N VAL A 228 -9.00 8.38 -17.73
CA VAL A 228 -9.15 6.96 -18.05
C VAL A 228 -8.41 6.63 -19.34
N ASP A 229 -8.60 7.44 -20.38
CA ASP A 229 -7.90 7.28 -21.66
C ASP A 229 -6.39 7.45 -21.50
N TYR A 230 -5.94 8.41 -20.69
CA TYR A 230 -4.54 8.60 -20.36
C TYR A 230 -3.94 7.36 -19.70
N ILE A 231 -4.53 6.86 -18.61
CA ILE A 231 -3.99 5.69 -17.88
C ILE A 231 -4.02 4.45 -18.78
N THR A 232 -5.11 4.23 -19.51
CA THR A 232 -5.24 3.09 -20.44
C THR A 232 -4.19 3.19 -21.55
N SER A 233 -3.82 4.40 -22.00
CA SER A 233 -2.73 4.58 -22.98
C SER A 233 -1.34 4.24 -22.44
N LEU A 234 -1.14 4.25 -21.11
CA LEU A 234 0.13 3.84 -20.50
C LEU A 234 0.26 2.32 -20.48
N VAL A 235 -0.81 1.62 -20.09
CA VAL A 235 -0.90 0.15 -20.00
C VAL A 235 -2.37 -0.25 -20.18
N ASP A 236 -2.65 -1.20 -21.07
CA ASP A 236 -4.02 -1.71 -21.28
C ASP A 236 -4.44 -2.68 -20.16
N GLU A 237 -3.52 -3.54 -19.70
CA GLU A 237 -3.77 -4.59 -18.70
C GLU A 237 -2.56 -4.82 -17.80
N ILE A 238 -2.80 -5.08 -16.51
CA ILE A 238 -1.76 -5.48 -15.54
C ILE A 238 -1.84 -6.99 -15.30
N CYS A 239 -0.94 -7.77 -15.90
CA CYS A 239 -0.86 -9.23 -15.71
C CYS A 239 0.10 -9.64 -14.59
N GLY A 240 0.86 -8.68 -14.04
CA GLY A 240 1.62 -8.86 -12.80
C GLY A 240 2.62 -7.75 -12.51
N PRO A 241 3.60 -7.99 -11.61
CA PRO A 241 4.45 -6.93 -11.07
C PRO A 241 5.34 -6.21 -12.09
N GLU A 242 5.70 -6.87 -13.19
CA GLU A 242 6.43 -6.24 -14.31
C GLU A 242 5.59 -5.15 -14.97
N ASP A 243 4.29 -5.39 -15.17
CA ASP A 243 3.37 -4.46 -15.82
C ASP A 243 3.09 -3.26 -14.91
N LEU A 244 2.95 -3.51 -13.61
CA LEU A 244 2.83 -2.44 -12.61
C LEU A 244 4.08 -1.56 -12.59
N THR A 245 5.27 -2.17 -12.69
CA THR A 245 6.53 -1.41 -12.75
C THR A 245 6.58 -0.53 -14.00
N ARG A 246 6.18 -1.07 -15.17
CA ARG A 246 6.11 -0.32 -16.44
C ARG A 246 5.11 0.84 -16.38
N LEU A 247 3.91 0.60 -15.84
CA LEU A 247 2.90 1.64 -15.64
C LEU A 247 3.47 2.83 -14.85
N ILE A 248 4.14 2.53 -13.72
CA ILE A 248 4.70 3.56 -12.85
C ILE A 248 5.83 4.32 -13.56
N ASP A 249 6.75 3.60 -14.23
CA ASP A 249 7.84 4.22 -14.98
C ASP A 249 7.32 5.16 -16.08
N SER A 250 6.30 4.73 -16.83
CA SER A 250 5.64 5.56 -17.84
C SER A 250 4.96 6.78 -17.25
N ALA A 251 4.19 6.62 -16.15
CA ALA A 251 3.51 7.73 -15.49
C ALA A 251 4.48 8.79 -14.95
N LEU A 252 5.64 8.37 -14.42
CA LEU A 252 6.66 9.28 -13.92
C LEU A 252 7.50 9.93 -15.05
N SER A 253 7.65 9.26 -16.19
CA SER A 253 8.38 9.81 -17.35
C SER A 253 7.65 10.94 -18.08
N HIS A 254 6.32 11.01 -17.92
CA HIS A 254 5.46 12.02 -18.52
C HIS A 254 5.10 13.15 -17.55
N GLY A 255 5.74 13.22 -16.38
CA GLY A 255 5.42 14.14 -15.30
C GLY A 255 6.50 15.09 -14.83
#